data_AF-A0A7C5R9J8-F1
#
_entry.id   AF-A0A7C5R9J8-F1
#
_cell.length_a   1.000
_cell.length_b   1.000
_cell.length_c   1.000
_cell.angle_alpha   90.00
_cell.angle_beta   90.00
_cell.angle_gamma   90.00
#
_symmetry.space_group_name_H-M   'P 1'
#
loop_
_entity.id
_entity.type
_entity.pdbx_description
1 polymer ?
#
loop_
_entity_poly.entity_id
_entity_poly.type
_entity_poly.pdbx_seq_one_letter_code
_entity_poly.pdbx_strand_id
1 'polypeptide(L)' 'MNPGFTILGDIKDVEIIASGRGVHIRRFLERTYGRGRWRKMKGIATVELPDGTICEAEIHWYEAHGIGRKDFKIKRVMR' A
#
# COMPACT_ATOMS: atom_id res chain seq x y z
N MET A 1 1.30 -7.33 9.44
CA MET A 1 1.87 -8.46 8.66
C MET A 1 3.01 -7.91 7.84
N ASN A 2 4.18 -8.54 7.90
CA ASN A 2 5.31 -8.13 7.06
C ASN A 2 4.92 -8.45 5.60
N PRO A 3 5.03 -7.51 4.64
CA PRO A 3 4.51 -7.69 3.28
C PRO A 3 5.13 -8.87 2.50
N GLY A 4 6.21 -9.46 3.02
CA GLY A 4 7.02 -10.42 2.29
C GLY A 4 7.85 -9.76 1.18
N PHE A 5 8.06 -8.45 1.25
CA PHE A 5 8.95 -7.70 0.35
C PHE A 5 9.35 -6.38 1.03
N THR A 6 10.46 -5.80 0.57
CA THR A 6 10.96 -4.49 1.01
C THR A 6 10.74 -3.48 -0.11
N ILE A 7 10.26 -2.28 0.22
CA ILE A 7 10.19 -1.16 -0.72
C ILE A 7 11.52 -0.42 -0.68
N LEU A 8 12.19 -0.32 -1.82
CA LEU A 8 13.47 0.35 -1.98
C LEU A 8 13.23 1.75 -2.57
N GLY A 9 13.47 2.79 -1.78
CA GLY A 9 13.33 4.18 -2.21
C GLY A 9 11.89 4.69 -2.27
N ASP A 10 11.66 5.67 -3.14
CA ASP A 10 10.39 6.39 -3.26
C ASP A 10 9.34 5.63 -4.09
N ILE A 11 8.07 5.82 -3.71
CA ILE A 11 6.93 5.33 -4.49
C ILE A 11 6.55 6.43 -5.49
N LYS A 12 6.58 6.09 -6.78
CA LYS A 12 6.23 6.96 -7.91
C LYS A 12 4.77 6.72 -8.34
N ASP A 13 4.26 7.62 -9.18
CA ASP A 13 2.93 7.53 -9.81
C ASP A 13 1.81 7.20 -8.81
N VAL A 14 1.83 7.92 -7.67
CA VAL A 14 0.92 7.67 -6.56
C VAL A 14 -0.48 8.16 -6.91
N GLU A 15 -1.45 7.25 -6.87
CA GLU A 15 -2.85 7.54 -7.18
C GLU A 15 -3.79 7.02 -6.07
N ILE A 16 -4.93 7.70 -5.91
CA ILE A 16 -6.02 7.25 -5.03
C ILE A 16 -6.95 6.34 -5.82
N ILE A 17 -7.08 5.07 -5.41
CA ILE A 17 -8.06 4.15 -5.97
C ILE A 17 -9.45 4.39 -5.36
N ALA A 18 -9.50 4.57 -4.04
CA ALA A 18 -10.74 4.76 -3.31
C ALA A 18 -10.51 5.58 -2.05
N SER A 19 -11.53 6.32 -1.61
CA SER A 19 -11.46 7.11 -0.38
C SER A 19 -12.73 7.02 0.45
N GLY A 20 -12.60 7.20 1.76
CA GLY A 20 -13.72 7.23 2.70
C GLY A 20 -14.61 5.99 2.58
N ARG A 21 -15.91 6.20 2.33
CA ARG A 21 -16.90 5.11 2.22
C ARG A 21 -16.64 4.15 1.06
N GLY A 22 -15.90 4.56 0.03
CA GLY A 22 -15.52 3.69 -1.09
C GLY A 22 -14.44 2.66 -0.74
N VAL A 23 -13.76 2.81 0.40
CA VAL A 23 -12.79 1.81 0.88
C VAL A 23 -13.56 0.64 1.48
N HIS A 24 -13.66 -0.45 0.72
CA HIS A 24 -14.44 -1.63 1.09
C HIS A 24 -14.14 -2.16 2.50
N ILE A 25 -12.87 -2.21 2.90
CA ILE A 25 -12.44 -2.69 4.22
C ILE A 25 -12.34 -1.59 5.28
N ARG A 26 -12.91 -0.40 5.07
CA ARG A 26 -12.79 0.75 5.99
C ARG A 26 -13.08 0.40 7.44
N ARG A 27 -14.16 -0.34 7.72
CA ARG A 27 -14.53 -0.73 9.09
C ARG A 27 -13.45 -1.58 9.76
N PHE A 28 -12.78 -2.45 9.01
CA PHE A 28 -11.65 -3.22 9.52
C PHE A 28 -10.46 -2.29 9.82
N LEU A 29 -10.10 -1.41 8.89
CA LEU A 29 -9.00 -0.45 9.10
C LEU A 29 -9.23 0.45 10.31
N GLU A 30 -10.46 0.95 10.48
CA GLU A 30 -10.86 1.76 11.64
C GLU A 30 -10.74 1.00 12.96
N ARG A 31 -11.08 -0.29 12.99
CA ARG A 31 -10.97 -1.15 14.18
C ARG A 31 -9.53 -1.54 14.49
N THR A 32 -8.70 -1.78 13.47
CA THR A 32 -7.34 -2.30 13.62
C THR A 32 -6.33 -1.20 13.88
N TYR A 33 -6.46 -0.06 13.19
CA TYR A 33 -5.45 1.00 13.18
C TYR A 33 -5.98 2.34 13.68
N GLY A 34 -7.29 2.46 13.90
CA GLY A 34 -7.94 3.67 14.40
C GLY A 34 -8.76 4.40 13.34
N ARG A 35 -9.67 5.25 13.83
CA ARG A 35 -10.56 6.05 12.98
C ARG A 35 -9.76 7.04 12.15
N GLY A 36 -10.10 7.14 10.87
CA GLY A 36 -9.46 8.09 9.97
C GLY A 36 -10.14 8.13 8.61
N ARG A 37 -9.82 9.16 7.81
CA ARG A 37 -10.22 9.24 6.40
C ARG A 37 -9.32 8.31 5.58
N TRP A 38 -9.63 7.02 5.64
CA TRP A 38 -8.90 5.98 4.92
C TRP A 38 -8.97 6.20 3.41
N ARG A 39 -7.83 6.03 2.75
CA ARG A 39 -7.64 6.01 1.31
C ARG A 39 -6.96 4.71 0.92
N LYS A 40 -7.43 4.08 -0.14
CA LYS A 40 -6.71 3.00 -0.82
C LYS A 40 -5.88 3.64 -1.92
N MET A 41 -4.58 3.40 -1.90
CA MET A 41 -3.62 4.01 -2.79
C MET A 41 -2.98 2.94 -3.69
N LYS A 42 -2.49 3.37 -4.85
CA LYS A 42 -1.54 2.63 -5.68
C LYS A 42 -0.35 3.51 -6.05
N GLY A 43 0.72 2.88 -6.47
CA GLY A 43 1.89 3.52 -7.04
C GLY A 43 2.89 2.48 -7.53
N ILE A 44 3.97 2.95 -8.14
CA ILE A 44 5.06 2.12 -8.66
C ILE A 44 6.25 2.26 -7.70
N ALA A 45 6.86 1.15 -7.32
CA ALA A 45 8.05 1.17 -6.50
C ALA A 45 9.04 0.09 -6.92
N THR A 46 10.33 0.36 -6.70
CA THR A 46 11.35 -0.68 -6.69
C THR A 46 11.18 -1.50 -5.42
N VAL A 47 11.12 -2.83 -5.55
CA VAL A 47 10.94 -3.75 -4.43
C VAL A 47 11.97 -4.86 -4.46
N GLU A 48 12.36 -5.32 -3.27
CA GLU A 48 13.16 -6.53 -3.06
C GLU A 48 12.25 -7.65 -2.55
N LEU A 49 12.19 -8.76 -3.29
CA LEU A 49 11.45 -9.97 -2.93
C LEU A 49 12.24 -10.83 -1.93
N PRO A 50 11.62 -11.83 -1.25
CA PRO A 50 12.29 -12.64 -0.23
C PRO A 50 13.50 -13.44 -0.74
N ASP A 51 13.55 -13.71 -2.04
CA ASP A 51 14.65 -14.41 -2.70
C ASP A 51 15.79 -13.46 -3.14
N GLY A 52 15.70 -12.17 -2.80
CA GLY A 52 16.67 -11.13 -3.16
C GLY A 52 16.44 -10.53 -4.55
N THR A 53 15.41 -10.95 -5.29
CA THR A 53 15.09 -10.36 -6.59
C THR A 53 14.65 -8.91 -6.44
N ILE A 54 15.34 -8.00 -7.14
CA ILE A 54 14.97 -6.58 -7.22
C ILE A 54 14.22 -6.33 -8.53
N CYS A 55 13.03 -5.74 -8.44
CA CYS A 55 12.20 -5.40 -9.61
C CYS A 55 11.31 -4.18 -9.35
N GLU A 56 10.77 -3.59 -10.42
CA GLU A 56 9.70 -2.59 -10.29
C GLU A 56 8.34 -3.29 -10.18
N ALA A 57 7.47 -2.77 -9.32
CA ALA A 57 6.14 -3.34 -9.12
C ALA A 57 5.10 -2.26 -8.84
N GLU A 58 3.87 -2.48 -9.33
CA GLU A 58 2.70 -1.77 -8.84
C GLU A 58 2.35 -2.31 -7.45
N ILE A 59 2.36 -1.41 -6.47
CA ILE A 59 2.02 -1.70 -5.08
C ILE A 59 0.76 -0.95 -4.66
N HIS A 60 -0.07 -1.58 -3.84
CA HIS A 60 -1.26 -0.97 -3.26
C HIS A 60 -1.12 -0.95 -1.74
N TRP A 61 -1.63 0.09 -1.09
CA TRP A 61 -1.67 0.21 0.37
C TRP A 61 -2.91 0.98 0.83
N TYR A 62 -3.11 1.05 2.14
CA TYR A 62 -4.09 1.94 2.75
C TYR A 62 -3.39 3.01 3.57
N GLU A 63 -3.92 4.23 3.56
CA GLU A 63 -3.39 5.30 4.39
C GLU A 63 -4.48 6.18 4.99
N ALA A 64 -4.19 6.75 6.14
CA ALA A 64 -4.99 7.78 6.77
C ALA A 64 -4.08 8.84 7.39
N HIS A 65 -4.55 10.10 7.37
CA HIS A 65 -3.85 11.20 8.02
C HIS A 65 -3.66 10.89 9.52
N GLY A 66 -2.45 11.11 10.05
CA GLY A 66 -2.10 10.81 11.43
C GLY A 66 -1.85 9.32 11.75
N ILE A 67 -2.15 8.39 10.83
CA ILE A 67 -1.92 6.94 11.02
C ILE A 67 -0.79 6.43 10.10
N GLY A 68 -0.65 7.04 8.91
CA GLY A 68 0.35 6.65 7.92
C GLY A 68 -0.09 5.49 7.03
N ARG A 69 0.87 4.88 6.34
CA ARG A 69 0.67 3.81 5.35
C ARG A 69 0.62 2.43 6.02
N LYS A 70 -0.32 1.57 5.60
CA LYS A 70 -0.58 0.23 6.16
C LYS A 70 -0.91 -0.78 5.04
N ASP A 71 -0.68 -2.06 5.35
CA ASP A 71 -1.06 -3.22 4.54
C ASP A 71 -0.63 -3.13 3.06
N PHE A 72 0.66 -2.89 2.81
CA PHE A 72 1.23 -2.92 1.46
C PHE A 72 1.08 -4.30 0.81
N LYS A 73 0.78 -4.31 -0.49
CA LYS A 73 0.70 -5.51 -1.34
C LYS A 73 1.20 -5.23 -2.75
N ILE A 74 2.02 -6.12 -3.29
CA ILE A 74 2.31 -6.15 -4.73
C ILE A 74 1.06 -6.60 -5.49
N LYS A 75 0.70 -5.86 -6.54
CA LYS A 75 -0.41 -6.18 -7.44
C LYS A 75 0.03 -6.64 -8.81
N ARG A 76 1.18 -6.14 -9.28
CA ARG A 76 1.76 -6.51 -10.56
C ARG A 76 3.25 -6.25 -10.52
N VAL A 77 4.06 -7.22 -10.93
CA VAL A 77 5.48 -6.99 -11.22
C VAL A 77 5.58 -6.41 -12.63
N MET A 78 6.30 -5.31 -12.78
CA MET A 78 6.61 -4.70 -14.06
C MET A 78 7.93 -5.32 -14.54
N ARG A 79 7.84 -6.14 -15.59
CA ARG A 79 8.99 -6.69 -16.31
C ARG A 79 9.11 -5.99 -17.65
#